data_AF-A0A8H7A8D9-F1
#
_entry.id   AF-A0A8H7A8D9-F1
#
_cell.length_a   1.000
_cell.length_b   1.000
_cell.length_c   1.000
_cell.angle_alpha   90.00
_cell.angle_beta   90.00
_cell.angle_gamma   90.00
#
_symmetry.space_group_name_H-M   'P 1'
#
loop_
_entity.id
_entity.type
_entity.pdbx_description
1 polymer ?
#
loop_
_entity_poly.entity_id
_entity_poly.type
_entity_poly.pdbx_seq_one_letter_code
_entity_poly.pdbx_strand_id
1 'polypeptide(L)'
;MARPRYTPGDDAAHLAAMGHSQELKRNFSTLSMLGLAFAILNSWTALSASLSLALPSGGPTSVIWGFITAGICDLCLAASLAEFLSAYPTAGGQYHWVAVIAWEAWVPILSWTTGWINVSGWIALTATGGLLGSQLIKGIIAFMNPGYDAQRWHQFLIYVAHTLVAFFINAFGTRLLPLVTKAAFIWSICGFTLISITALACASPEYQSGEFVYRAFINETGWPDGIAWLLGLLQGALALTAFDAVAVSQPAS
;
A
#
# COMPACT_ATOMS: atom_id res chain seq x y z
N MET A 1 -34.32 16.01 -15.38
CA MET A 1 -34.19 14.95 -14.35
C MET A 1 -32.91 15.23 -13.59
N ALA A 2 -32.97 16.01 -12.51
CA ALA A 2 -31.80 16.44 -11.75
C ALA A 2 -31.47 15.36 -10.71
N ARG A 3 -30.22 14.87 -10.69
CA ARG A 3 -29.74 14.01 -9.60
C ARG A 3 -29.84 14.79 -8.28
N PRO A 4 -30.37 14.20 -7.20
CA PRO A 4 -30.43 14.89 -5.92
C PRO A 4 -29.01 15.27 -5.47
N ARG A 5 -28.86 16.49 -4.96
CA ARG A 5 -27.62 16.91 -4.28
C ARG A 5 -27.54 16.12 -2.98
N TYR A 6 -26.55 15.26 -2.87
CA TYR A 6 -26.20 14.55 -1.65
C TYR A 6 -26.10 15.52 -0.47
N THR A 7 -26.98 15.35 0.51
CA THR A 7 -27.01 16.12 1.75
C THR A 7 -26.46 15.28 2.90
N PRO A 8 -25.58 15.82 3.77
CA PRO A 8 -24.99 15.08 4.90
C PRO A 8 -25.98 14.39 5.86
N GLY A 9 -27.26 14.76 5.82
CA GLY A 9 -28.32 14.14 6.63
C GLY A 9 -28.85 12.81 6.09
N ASP A 10 -28.62 12.47 4.82
CA ASP A 10 -29.11 11.20 4.25
C ASP A 10 -28.33 9.99 4.80
N ASP A 11 -27.01 10.11 4.96
CA ASP A 11 -26.19 9.05 5.54
C ASP A 11 -26.47 8.90 7.04
N ALA A 12 -26.60 10.02 7.77
CA ALA A 12 -26.99 10.03 9.18
C ALA A 12 -28.33 9.31 9.41
N ALA A 13 -29.30 9.52 8.51
CA ALA A 13 -30.58 8.85 8.53
C ALA A 13 -30.47 7.36 8.15
N HIS A 14 -29.57 7.00 7.22
CA HIS A 14 -29.32 5.61 6.82
C HIS A 14 -28.63 4.81 7.93
N LEU A 15 -27.66 5.40 8.63
CA LEU A 15 -26.98 4.82 9.79
C LEU A 15 -27.89 4.71 11.01
N ALA A 16 -28.74 5.72 11.25
CA ALA A 16 -29.78 5.64 12.25
C ALA A 16 -30.81 4.53 11.92
N ALA A 17 -31.12 4.30 10.65
CA ALA A 17 -31.97 3.19 10.20
C ALA A 17 -31.31 1.80 10.40
N MET A 18 -29.97 1.75 10.43
CA MET A 18 -29.18 0.54 10.77
C MET A 18 -28.83 0.45 12.27
N GLY A 19 -29.33 1.36 13.12
CA GLY A 19 -29.15 1.32 14.57
C GLY A 19 -27.81 1.89 15.08
N HIS A 20 -27.08 2.63 14.25
CA HIS A 20 -25.81 3.25 14.61
C HIS A 20 -25.92 4.78 14.68
N SER A 21 -25.43 5.40 15.76
CA SER A 21 -25.34 6.86 15.89
C SER A 21 -24.08 7.39 15.21
N GLN A 22 -24.23 8.37 14.33
CA GLN A 22 -23.12 9.07 13.68
C GLN A 22 -22.33 9.91 14.70
N GLU A 23 -21.16 9.43 15.14
CA GLU A 23 -20.37 10.06 16.22
C GLU A 23 -19.21 10.96 15.75
N LEU A 24 -18.83 10.96 14.46
CA LEU A 24 -17.63 11.68 13.98
C LEU A 24 -17.92 12.75 12.93
N LYS A 25 -17.48 13.99 13.23
CA LYS A 25 -17.60 15.17 12.34
C LYS A 25 -16.67 15.06 11.14
N ARG A 26 -17.24 15.16 9.94
CA ARG A 26 -16.53 15.11 8.65
C ARG A 26 -15.80 16.44 8.36
N ASN A 27 -14.49 16.51 8.61
CA ASN A 27 -13.69 17.74 8.47
C ASN A 27 -12.74 17.79 7.26
N PHE A 28 -12.79 16.83 6.31
CA PHE A 28 -11.85 16.77 5.18
C PHE A 28 -12.52 16.99 3.82
N SER A 29 -11.95 17.90 3.00
CA SER A 29 -12.30 18.08 1.58
C SER A 29 -11.85 16.87 0.75
N THR A 30 -12.50 16.58 -0.38
CA THR A 30 -12.14 15.48 -1.29
C THR A 30 -10.68 15.54 -1.74
N LEU A 31 -10.16 16.74 -2.01
CA LEU A 31 -8.76 16.94 -2.38
C LEU A 31 -7.80 16.66 -1.20
N SER A 32 -8.19 17.03 0.02
CA SER A 32 -7.40 16.74 1.23
C SER A 32 -7.39 15.25 1.55
N MET A 33 -8.50 14.55 1.29
CA MET A 33 -8.57 13.09 1.46
C MET A 33 -7.72 12.34 0.42
N LEU A 34 -7.70 12.79 -0.83
CA LEU A 34 -6.84 12.21 -1.87
C LEU A 34 -5.35 12.39 -1.53
N GLY A 35 -4.95 13.60 -1.11
CA GLY A 35 -3.56 13.87 -0.69
C GLY A 35 -3.16 13.08 0.56
N LEU A 36 -4.08 12.92 1.51
CA LEU A 36 -3.87 12.09 2.69
C LEU A 36 -3.76 10.60 2.32
N ALA A 37 -4.63 10.09 1.45
CA ALA A 37 -4.59 8.70 0.99
C ALA A 37 -3.30 8.37 0.23
N PHE A 38 -2.90 9.22 -0.71
CA PHE A 38 -1.65 9.06 -1.46
C PHE A 38 -0.42 8.98 -0.53
N ALA A 39 -0.39 9.83 0.49
CA ALA A 39 0.75 9.86 1.40
C ALA A 39 0.70 8.80 2.51
N ILE A 40 -0.48 8.32 2.90
CA ILE A 40 -0.63 7.15 3.77
C ILE A 40 -0.11 5.90 3.04
N LEU A 41 -0.49 5.72 1.77
CA LEU A 41 -0.06 4.57 0.97
C LEU A 41 1.44 4.60 0.66
N ASN A 42 2.01 5.80 0.54
CA ASN A 42 3.45 6.00 0.33
C ASN A 42 4.01 5.15 -0.82
N SER A 43 3.22 5.01 -1.89
CA SER A 43 3.44 4.05 -2.99
C SER A 43 4.81 4.15 -3.64
N TRP A 44 5.37 5.36 -3.73
CA TRP A 44 6.70 5.57 -4.31
C TRP A 44 7.81 4.88 -3.50
N THR A 45 7.67 4.81 -2.17
CA THR A 45 8.66 4.16 -1.30
C THR A 45 8.60 2.65 -1.48
N ALA A 46 7.39 2.09 -1.55
CA ALA A 46 7.19 0.67 -1.82
C ALA A 46 7.76 0.27 -3.19
N LEU A 47 7.47 1.07 -4.23
CA LEU A 47 8.02 0.87 -5.57
C LEU A 47 9.55 0.98 -5.57
N SER A 48 10.12 2.00 -4.91
CA SER A 48 11.57 2.20 -4.81
C SER A 48 12.27 1.05 -4.10
N ALA A 49 11.70 0.57 -2.99
CA ALA A 49 12.25 -0.56 -2.23
C ALA A 49 12.18 -1.88 -3.01
N SER A 50 11.16 -2.07 -3.85
CA SER A 50 10.97 -3.28 -4.65
C SER A 50 11.68 -3.25 -6.01
N LEU A 51 12.31 -2.14 -6.41
CA LEU A 51 13.08 -2.06 -7.68
C LEU A 51 14.15 -3.15 -7.80
N SER A 52 14.79 -3.52 -6.69
CA SER A 52 15.78 -4.59 -6.65
C SER A 52 15.23 -5.97 -7.06
N LEU A 53 13.92 -6.17 -6.91
CA LEU A 53 13.21 -7.39 -7.31
C LEU A 53 12.59 -7.24 -8.70
N ALA A 54 12.11 -6.03 -9.04
CA ALA A 54 11.43 -5.76 -10.30
C ALA A 54 12.38 -5.65 -11.50
N LEU A 55 13.57 -5.05 -11.32
CA LEU A 55 14.52 -4.85 -12.42
C LEU A 55 15.03 -6.16 -13.04
N PRO A 56 15.41 -7.20 -12.26
CA PRO A 56 15.71 -8.53 -12.81
C PRO A 56 14.49 -9.21 -13.45
N SER A 57 13.28 -8.79 -13.07
CA SER A 57 11.98 -9.39 -13.42
C SER A 57 11.23 -8.56 -14.46
N GLY A 58 11.86 -8.31 -15.60
CA GLY A 58 11.26 -7.61 -16.73
C GLY A 58 11.76 -6.18 -16.95
N GLY A 59 12.76 -5.73 -16.18
CA GLY A 59 13.46 -4.47 -16.40
C GLY A 59 12.58 -3.22 -16.20
N PRO A 60 12.99 -2.08 -16.77
CA PRO A 60 12.24 -0.82 -16.65
C PRO A 60 10.85 -0.90 -17.28
N THR A 61 10.70 -1.71 -18.34
CA THR A 61 9.42 -1.94 -19.01
C THR A 61 8.40 -2.54 -18.06
N SER A 62 8.78 -3.57 -17.29
CA SER A 62 7.86 -4.19 -16.32
C SER A 62 7.54 -3.30 -15.13
N VAL A 63 8.50 -2.48 -14.67
CA VAL A 63 8.24 -1.49 -13.60
C VAL A 63 7.16 -0.50 -14.03
N ILE A 64 7.28 0.10 -15.23
CA ILE A 64 6.36 1.15 -15.70
C ILE A 64 5.00 0.56 -16.07
N TRP A 65 4.99 -0.42 -16.96
CA TRP A 65 3.74 -0.98 -17.46
C TRP A 65 3.07 -1.87 -16.43
N GLY A 66 3.83 -2.58 -15.60
CA GLY A 66 3.29 -3.32 -14.46
C GLY A 66 2.61 -2.39 -13.46
N PHE A 67 3.20 -1.23 -13.16
CA PHE A 67 2.56 -0.23 -12.31
C PHE A 67 1.27 0.32 -12.92
N ILE A 68 1.25 0.62 -14.23
CA ILE A 68 0.03 1.09 -14.93
C ILE A 68 -1.06 0.01 -14.92
N THR A 69 -0.71 -1.22 -15.29
CA THR A 69 -1.67 -2.34 -15.32
C THR A 69 -2.24 -2.62 -13.93
N ALA A 70 -1.38 -2.69 -12.91
CA ALA A 70 -1.80 -2.84 -11.52
C ALA A 70 -2.74 -1.71 -11.10
N GLY A 71 -2.40 -0.45 -11.42
CA GLY A 71 -3.25 0.71 -11.09
C GLY A 71 -4.62 0.68 -11.73
N ILE A 72 -4.75 0.21 -12.98
CA ILE A 72 -6.07 0.05 -13.61
C ILE A 72 -6.89 -1.02 -12.87
N CYS A 73 -6.29 -2.16 -12.54
CA CYS A 73 -6.95 -3.22 -11.79
C CYS A 73 -7.38 -2.75 -10.40
N ASP A 74 -6.51 -2.03 -9.69
CA ASP A 74 -6.79 -1.52 -8.35
C ASP A 74 -7.86 -0.42 -8.37
N LEU A 75 -7.93 0.40 -9.43
CA LEU A 75 -9.03 1.35 -9.60
C LEU A 75 -10.37 0.65 -9.79
N CYS A 76 -10.42 -0.46 -10.53
CA CYS A 76 -11.63 -1.27 -10.64
C CYS A 76 -12.05 -1.85 -9.28
N LEU A 77 -11.09 -2.40 -8.51
CA LEU A 77 -11.36 -2.91 -7.16
C LEU A 77 -11.81 -1.81 -6.20
N ALA A 78 -11.17 -0.63 -6.25
CA ALA A 78 -11.53 0.52 -5.44
C ALA A 78 -12.92 1.05 -5.79
N ALA A 79 -13.31 1.05 -7.07
CA ALA A 79 -14.66 1.43 -7.49
C ALA A 79 -15.72 0.46 -6.94
N SER A 80 -15.50 -0.86 -7.05
CA SER A 80 -16.40 -1.85 -6.46
C SER A 80 -16.47 -1.72 -4.93
N LEU A 81 -15.35 -1.46 -4.28
CA LEU A 81 -15.29 -1.23 -2.84
C LEU A 81 -16.07 0.03 -2.42
N ALA A 82 -15.98 1.11 -3.21
CA ALA A 82 -16.70 2.35 -2.96
C ALA A 82 -18.22 2.16 -3.05
N GLU A 83 -18.70 1.31 -3.97
CA GLU A 83 -20.12 0.93 -4.04
C GLU A 83 -20.57 0.19 -2.78
N PHE A 84 -19.76 -0.76 -2.28
CA PHE A 84 -20.06 -1.46 -1.03
C PHE A 84 -20.08 -0.53 0.18
N LEU A 85 -19.10 0.36 0.30
CA LEU A 85 -19.03 1.34 1.39
C LEU A 85 -20.23 2.30 1.41
N SER A 86 -20.72 2.66 0.21
CA SER A 86 -21.91 3.53 0.07
C SER A 86 -23.21 2.80 0.43
N ALA A 87 -23.27 1.48 0.22
CA ALA A 87 -24.44 0.66 0.52
C ALA A 87 -24.47 0.18 1.99
N TYR A 88 -23.31 -0.13 2.57
CA TYR A 88 -23.18 -0.71 3.91
C TYR A 88 -22.11 0.04 4.73
N PRO A 89 -22.41 1.28 5.19
CA PRO A 89 -21.50 2.07 5.99
C PRO A 89 -21.38 1.50 7.41
N THR A 90 -20.59 0.44 7.55
CA THR A 90 -20.41 -0.32 8.79
C THR A 90 -18.93 -0.38 9.13
N ALA A 91 -18.60 -0.21 10.42
CA ALA A 91 -17.22 -0.27 10.92
C ALA A 91 -16.59 -1.67 10.85
N GLY A 92 -17.37 -2.70 10.45
CA GLY A 92 -16.99 -4.10 10.50
C GLY A 92 -16.08 -4.60 9.38
N GLY A 93 -15.72 -3.75 8.40
CA GLY A 93 -14.79 -4.11 7.32
C GLY A 93 -15.29 -5.26 6.43
N GLN A 94 -14.36 -5.84 5.65
CA GLN A 94 -14.68 -6.81 4.58
C GLN A 94 -15.44 -8.06 5.06
N TYR A 95 -15.13 -8.59 6.25
CA TYR A 95 -15.79 -9.79 6.77
C TYR A 95 -17.25 -9.54 7.17
N HIS A 96 -17.58 -8.32 7.58
CA HIS A 96 -18.93 -7.92 7.92
C HIS A 96 -19.79 -7.74 6.66
N TRP A 97 -19.25 -7.17 5.58
CA TRP A 97 -19.97 -7.10 4.31
C TRP A 97 -20.33 -8.49 3.79
N VAL A 98 -19.41 -9.46 3.92
CA VAL A 98 -19.69 -10.86 3.59
C VAL A 98 -20.83 -11.41 4.45
N ALA A 99 -20.89 -11.06 5.74
CA ALA A 99 -21.96 -11.52 6.62
C ALA A 99 -23.34 -10.95 6.24
N VAL A 100 -23.39 -9.75 5.67
CA VAL A 100 -24.63 -9.07 5.26
C VAL A 100 -25.12 -9.56 3.88
N ILE A 101 -24.21 -9.96 2.99
CA ILE A 101 -24.54 -10.27 1.58
C ILE A 101 -24.64 -11.78 1.32
N ALA A 102 -23.90 -12.59 2.08
CA ALA A 102 -23.86 -14.04 1.86
C ALA A 102 -25.20 -14.71 2.20
N TRP A 103 -25.45 -15.84 1.54
CA TRP A 103 -26.61 -16.69 1.83
C TRP A 103 -26.52 -17.23 3.26
N GLU A 104 -27.65 -17.23 4.00
CA GLU A 104 -27.68 -17.53 5.44
C GLU A 104 -26.92 -18.81 5.85
N ALA A 105 -26.99 -19.87 5.03
CA ALA A 105 -26.32 -21.14 5.29
C ALA A 105 -24.77 -21.06 5.18
N TRP A 106 -24.24 -20.10 4.42
CA TRP A 106 -22.81 -19.96 4.12
C TRP A 106 -22.15 -18.79 4.83
N VAL A 107 -22.93 -17.91 5.46
CA VAL A 107 -22.43 -16.72 6.20
C VAL A 107 -21.27 -17.07 7.15
N PRO A 108 -21.35 -18.09 8.03
CA PRO A 108 -20.27 -18.36 8.97
C PRO A 108 -18.96 -18.77 8.28
N ILE A 109 -19.05 -19.58 7.22
CA ILE A 109 -17.88 -20.12 6.51
C ILE A 109 -17.22 -19.02 5.66
N LEU A 110 -18.02 -18.25 4.93
CA LEU A 110 -17.52 -17.20 4.06
C LEU A 110 -16.91 -16.06 4.87
N SER A 111 -17.58 -15.57 5.92
CA SER A 111 -17.03 -14.52 6.78
C SER A 111 -15.78 -14.98 7.52
N TRP A 112 -15.72 -16.23 7.99
CA TRP A 112 -14.51 -16.80 8.61
C TRP A 112 -13.34 -16.85 7.63
N THR A 113 -13.58 -17.35 6.41
CA THR A 113 -12.55 -17.44 5.37
C THR A 113 -12.04 -16.07 4.96
N THR A 114 -12.93 -15.10 4.73
CA THR A 114 -12.57 -13.71 4.40
C THR A 114 -11.78 -13.06 5.54
N GLY A 115 -12.18 -13.28 6.80
CA GLY A 115 -11.45 -12.80 7.96
C GLY A 115 -10.02 -13.31 8.02
N TRP A 116 -9.82 -14.62 7.86
CA TRP A 116 -8.47 -15.22 7.87
C TRP A 116 -7.61 -14.78 6.69
N ILE A 117 -8.18 -14.65 5.50
CA ILE A 117 -7.44 -14.12 4.34
C ILE A 117 -6.98 -12.69 4.63
N ASN A 118 -7.87 -11.84 5.15
CA ASN A 118 -7.54 -10.46 5.50
C ASN A 118 -6.42 -10.39 6.56
N VAL A 119 -6.53 -11.16 7.65
CA VAL A 119 -5.50 -11.25 8.70
C VAL A 119 -4.17 -11.73 8.12
N SER A 120 -4.18 -12.77 7.29
CA SER A 120 -2.97 -13.30 6.66
C SER A 120 -2.30 -12.26 5.74
N GLY A 121 -3.09 -11.48 5.00
CA GLY A 121 -2.61 -10.39 4.16
C GLY A 121 -1.92 -9.30 4.97
N TRP A 122 -2.53 -8.87 6.09
CA TRP A 122 -1.94 -7.88 6.99
C TRP A 122 -0.64 -8.37 7.65
N ILE A 123 -0.58 -9.63 8.05
CA ILE A 123 0.64 -10.25 8.58
C ILE A 123 1.74 -10.26 7.50
N ALA A 124 1.41 -10.70 6.28
CA ALA A 124 2.35 -10.74 5.16
C ALA A 124 2.85 -9.34 4.77
N LEU A 125 1.98 -8.33 4.77
CA LEU A 125 2.33 -6.94 4.49
C LEU A 125 3.29 -6.39 5.55
N THR A 126 3.00 -6.64 6.83
CA THR A 126 3.86 -6.22 7.95
C THR A 126 5.23 -6.90 7.86
N ALA A 127 5.25 -8.21 7.57
CA ALA A 127 6.48 -8.97 7.39
C ALA A 127 7.30 -8.45 6.19
N THR A 128 6.64 -8.09 5.09
CA THR A 128 7.29 -7.52 3.90
C THR A 128 7.94 -6.17 4.21
N GLY A 129 7.27 -5.31 4.98
CA GLY A 129 7.84 -4.04 5.43
C GLY A 129 9.15 -4.20 6.19
N GLY A 130 9.19 -5.13 7.16
CA GLY A 130 10.43 -5.47 7.87
C GLY A 130 11.51 -6.04 6.96
N LEU A 131 11.14 -6.85 5.97
CA LEU A 131 12.07 -7.44 5.00
C LEU A 131 12.73 -6.34 4.16
N LEU A 132 11.93 -5.48 3.54
CA LEU A 132 12.42 -4.37 2.71
C LEU A 132 13.25 -3.39 3.54
N GLY A 133 12.80 -3.04 4.74
CA GLY A 133 13.55 -2.18 5.66
C GLY A 133 14.91 -2.76 6.02
N SER A 134 14.98 -4.05 6.33
CA SER A 134 16.24 -4.73 6.62
C SER A 134 17.20 -4.78 5.41
N GLN A 135 16.67 -4.93 4.19
CA GLN A 135 17.47 -4.91 2.96
C GLN A 135 18.07 -3.52 2.71
N LEU A 136 17.28 -2.46 2.90
CA LEU A 136 17.74 -1.07 2.72
C LEU A 136 18.85 -0.73 3.73
N ILE A 137 18.66 -1.05 5.00
CA ILE A 137 19.67 -0.80 6.04
C ILE A 137 20.96 -1.58 5.73
N LYS A 138 20.85 -2.85 5.37
CA LYS A 138 22.02 -3.66 4.97
C LYS A 138 22.70 -3.09 3.72
N GLY A 139 21.94 -2.59 2.76
CA GLY A 139 22.46 -1.92 1.56
C GLY A 139 23.27 -0.66 1.90
N ILE A 140 22.78 0.16 2.84
CA ILE A 140 23.51 1.34 3.33
C ILE A 140 24.83 0.93 4.01
N ILE A 141 24.81 -0.11 4.85
CA ILE A 141 26.02 -0.60 5.53
C ILE A 141 27.07 -1.06 4.51
N ALA A 142 26.65 -1.82 3.49
CA ALA A 142 27.53 -2.28 2.42
C ALA A 142 28.08 -1.12 1.58
N PHE A 143 27.25 -0.10 1.33
CA PHE A 143 27.67 1.09 0.58
C PHE A 143 28.72 1.93 1.35
N MET A 144 28.56 2.07 2.66
CA MET A 144 29.49 2.85 3.49
C MET A 144 30.78 2.12 3.84
N ASN A 145 30.77 0.77 3.84
CA ASN A 145 31.93 -0.05 4.21
C ASN A 145 32.30 -1.04 3.09
N PRO A 146 33.27 -0.70 2.23
CA PRO A 146 33.66 -1.53 1.09
C PRO A 146 34.16 -2.94 1.42
N GLY A 147 34.60 -3.17 2.68
CA GLY A 147 35.06 -4.48 3.17
C GLY A 147 33.99 -5.30 3.90
N TYR A 148 32.73 -4.85 3.91
CA TYR A 148 31.66 -5.54 4.61
C TYR A 148 31.10 -6.70 3.78
N ASP A 149 31.23 -7.92 4.31
CA ASP A 149 30.64 -9.12 3.72
C ASP A 149 29.20 -9.32 4.24
N ALA A 150 28.23 -9.14 3.34
CA ALA A 150 26.82 -9.12 3.68
C ALA A 150 26.24 -10.54 3.89
N GLN A 151 26.36 -11.05 5.11
CA GLN A 151 25.84 -12.36 5.49
C GLN A 151 24.32 -12.36 5.73
N ARG A 152 23.67 -13.52 5.49
CA ARG A 152 22.21 -13.71 5.68
C ARG A 152 21.74 -13.44 7.11
N TRP A 153 22.55 -13.81 8.10
CA TRP A 153 22.20 -13.62 9.51
C TRP A 153 22.21 -12.15 9.93
N HIS A 154 23.06 -11.30 9.31
CA HIS A 154 23.03 -9.85 9.55
C HIS A 154 21.65 -9.28 9.21
N GLN A 155 21.10 -9.67 8.05
CA GLN A 155 19.76 -9.24 7.64
C GLN A 155 18.69 -9.72 8.61
N PHE A 156 18.77 -10.98 9.05
CA PHE A 156 17.82 -11.54 10.00
C PHE A 156 17.81 -10.77 11.33
N LEU A 157 18.97 -10.41 11.89
CA LEU A 157 19.03 -9.64 13.12
C LEU A 157 18.45 -8.23 12.96
N ILE A 158 18.75 -7.56 11.83
CA ILE A 158 18.17 -6.23 11.52
C ILE A 158 16.64 -6.34 11.38
N TYR A 159 16.16 -7.38 10.73
CA TYR A 159 14.72 -7.66 10.59
C TYR A 159 14.03 -7.85 11.94
N VAL A 160 14.63 -8.66 12.83
CA VAL A 160 14.10 -8.91 14.18
C VAL A 160 14.11 -7.60 14.99
N ALA A 161 15.20 -6.85 14.95
CA ALA A 161 15.29 -5.57 15.64
C ALA A 161 14.24 -4.56 15.13
N HIS A 162 14.08 -4.43 13.82
CA HIS A 162 13.03 -3.61 13.20
C HIS A 162 11.64 -4.02 13.69
N THR A 163 11.34 -5.32 13.65
CA THR A 163 10.02 -5.85 14.03
C THR A 163 9.74 -5.61 15.52
N LEU A 164 10.75 -5.76 16.39
CA LEU A 164 10.62 -5.47 17.81
C LEU A 164 10.36 -3.99 18.07
N VAL A 165 11.09 -3.09 17.40
CA VAL A 165 10.86 -1.63 17.53
C VAL A 165 9.44 -1.27 17.10
N ALA A 166 9.01 -1.80 15.95
CA ALA A 166 7.62 -1.60 15.48
C ALA A 166 6.61 -2.14 16.49
N PHE A 167 6.84 -3.33 17.06
CA PHE A 167 6.00 -3.91 18.10
C PHE A 167 5.90 -3.03 19.34
N PHE A 168 7.02 -2.53 19.87
CA PHE A 168 7.01 -1.66 21.06
C PHE A 168 6.27 -0.34 20.81
N ILE A 169 6.46 0.28 19.64
CA ILE A 169 5.74 1.51 19.28
C ILE A 169 4.24 1.25 19.16
N ASN A 170 3.83 0.13 18.57
CA ASN A 170 2.41 -0.21 18.43
C ASN A 170 1.78 -0.63 19.77
N ALA A 171 2.50 -1.37 20.62
CA ALA A 171 1.98 -1.87 21.89
C ALA A 171 1.91 -0.79 22.98
N PHE A 172 2.94 0.07 23.08
CA PHE A 172 3.08 1.02 24.19
C PHE A 172 3.03 2.49 23.73
N GLY A 173 3.27 2.76 22.45
CA GLY A 173 3.38 4.09 21.88
C GLY A 173 2.14 4.57 21.11
N THR A 174 0.95 4.01 21.36
CA THR A 174 -0.27 4.37 20.62
C THR A 174 -0.58 5.87 20.63
N ARG A 175 -0.23 6.58 21.72
CA ARG A 175 -0.36 8.05 21.81
C ARG A 175 0.62 8.82 20.92
N LEU A 176 1.75 8.22 20.55
CA LEU A 176 2.76 8.79 19.65
C LEU A 176 2.43 8.54 18.17
N LEU A 177 1.56 7.57 17.86
CA LEU A 177 1.22 7.21 16.48
C LEU A 177 0.79 8.42 15.63
N PRO A 178 -0.08 9.35 16.10
CA PRO A 178 -0.46 10.51 15.29
C PRO A 178 0.73 11.42 14.94
N LEU A 179 1.67 11.58 15.87
CA LEU A 179 2.88 12.38 15.67
C LEU A 179 3.81 11.69 14.68
N VAL A 180 4.04 10.38 14.85
CA VAL A 180 4.89 9.56 13.97
C VAL A 180 4.34 9.56 12.55
N THR A 181 3.04 9.39 12.37
CA THR A 181 2.39 9.42 11.05
C THR A 181 2.56 10.78 10.38
N LYS A 182 2.38 11.89 11.12
CA LYS A 182 2.60 13.24 10.58
C LYS A 182 4.06 13.48 10.21
N ALA A 183 5.00 13.03 11.04
CA ALA A 183 6.43 13.14 10.74
C ALA A 183 6.82 12.29 9.53
N ALA A 184 6.32 11.05 9.44
CA ALA A 184 6.54 10.15 8.31
C ALA A 184 5.97 10.72 7.01
N PHE A 185 4.80 11.36 7.05
CA PHE A 185 4.20 12.05 5.91
C PHE A 185 5.13 13.16 5.39
N ILE A 186 5.61 14.04 6.27
CA ILE A 186 6.52 15.14 5.88
C ILE A 186 7.83 14.56 5.33
N TRP A 187 8.39 13.57 6.04
CA TRP A 187 9.62 12.89 5.63
C TRP A 187 9.50 12.24 4.25
N SER A 188 8.38 11.59 3.97
CA SER A 188 8.12 10.95 2.69
C SER A 188 8.07 11.97 1.54
N ILE A 189 7.33 13.07 1.69
CA ILE A 189 7.24 14.11 0.65
C ILE A 189 8.62 14.73 0.41
N CYS A 190 9.35 15.08 1.48
CA CYS A 190 10.71 15.60 1.35
C CYS A 190 11.64 14.59 0.67
N GLY A 191 11.58 13.31 1.06
CA GLY A 191 12.37 12.23 0.48
C GLY A 191 12.08 12.05 -1.01
N PHE A 192 10.81 12.03 -1.41
CA PHE A 192 10.40 11.94 -2.81
C PHE A 192 10.97 13.09 -3.64
N THR A 193 10.82 14.32 -3.17
CA THR A 193 11.33 15.51 -3.89
C THR A 193 12.85 15.50 -3.99
N LEU A 194 13.55 15.20 -2.90
CA LEU A 194 15.01 15.15 -2.88
C LEU A 194 15.56 14.06 -3.80
N ILE A 195 15.05 12.84 -3.70
CA ILE A 195 15.50 11.71 -4.53
C ILE A 195 15.23 12.00 -6.01
N SER A 196 14.06 12.56 -6.35
CA SER A 196 13.74 12.92 -7.73
C SER A 196 14.71 13.96 -8.29
N ILE A 197 15.01 15.02 -7.53
CA ILE A 197 15.96 16.06 -7.95
C ILE A 197 17.38 15.49 -8.07
N THR A 198 17.84 14.73 -7.08
CA THR A 198 19.19 14.13 -7.09
C THR A 198 19.35 13.14 -8.24
N ALA A 199 18.37 12.27 -8.48
CA ALA A 199 18.43 11.32 -9.59
C ALA A 199 18.50 12.03 -10.95
N LEU A 200 17.68 13.06 -11.18
CA LEU A 200 17.74 13.85 -12.41
C LEU A 200 19.06 14.63 -12.55
N ALA A 201 19.55 15.22 -11.46
CA ALA A 201 20.80 15.98 -11.47
C ALA A 201 22.01 15.08 -11.76
N CYS A 202 22.07 13.88 -11.15
CA CYS A 202 23.15 12.92 -11.36
C CYS A 202 23.08 12.22 -12.74
N ALA A 203 21.91 12.13 -13.35
CA ALA A 203 21.75 11.58 -14.69
C ALA A 203 22.05 12.58 -15.82
N SER A 204 22.21 13.88 -15.50
CA SER A 204 22.49 14.90 -16.50
C SER A 204 23.93 14.79 -17.03
N PRO A 205 24.17 14.86 -18.36
CA PRO A 205 23.22 15.04 -19.46
C PRO A 205 22.77 13.72 -20.15
N GLU A 206 23.29 12.57 -19.72
CA GLU A 206 23.08 11.27 -20.35
C GLU A 206 21.89 10.50 -19.76
N TYR A 207 20.69 10.86 -20.22
CA TYR A 207 19.48 10.13 -19.88
C TYR A 207 19.39 8.79 -20.65
N GLN A 208 18.78 7.79 -20.01
CA GLN A 208 18.47 6.53 -20.68
C GLN A 208 17.51 6.73 -21.85
N SER A 209 17.69 5.96 -22.92
CA SER A 209 16.85 6.10 -24.13
C SER A 209 15.41 5.68 -23.83
N GLY A 210 14.44 6.33 -24.49
CA GLY A 210 13.03 5.95 -24.36
C GLY A 210 12.76 4.52 -24.82
N GLU A 211 13.54 4.00 -25.76
CA GLU A 211 13.48 2.59 -26.16
C GLU A 211 13.88 1.65 -25.02
N PHE A 212 14.96 1.97 -24.30
CA PHE A 212 15.35 1.19 -23.13
C PHE A 212 14.26 1.24 -22.05
N VAL A 213 13.74 2.44 -21.76
CA VAL A 213 12.77 2.64 -20.68
C VAL A 213 11.43 1.95 -20.96
N TYR A 214 10.90 2.05 -22.18
CA TYR A 214 9.54 1.59 -22.50
C TYR A 214 9.47 0.24 -23.23
N ARG A 215 10.57 -0.26 -23.79
CA ARG A 215 10.58 -1.47 -24.64
C ARG A 215 11.62 -2.51 -24.26
N ALA A 216 12.69 -2.16 -23.53
CA ALA A 216 13.67 -3.16 -23.14
C ALA A 216 13.12 -4.04 -22.01
N PHE A 217 12.94 -5.32 -22.32
CA PHE A 217 12.57 -6.35 -21.37
C PHE A 217 13.82 -7.11 -20.95
N ILE A 218 14.13 -7.07 -19.66
CA ILE A 218 15.32 -7.73 -19.07
C ILE A 218 14.83 -8.86 -18.19
N ASN A 219 15.25 -10.09 -18.47
CA ASN A 219 14.86 -11.26 -17.69
C ASN A 219 16.08 -12.00 -17.16
N GLU A 220 16.38 -11.78 -15.89
CA GLU A 220 17.46 -12.42 -15.14
C GLU A 220 16.93 -13.44 -14.10
N THR A 221 15.61 -13.69 -14.13
CA THR A 221 14.94 -14.52 -13.12
C THR A 221 15.13 -16.02 -13.33
N GLY A 222 15.53 -16.43 -14.54
CA GLY A 222 15.58 -17.83 -14.97
C GLY A 222 14.21 -18.43 -15.34
N TRP A 223 13.12 -17.66 -15.23
CA TRP A 223 11.78 -18.07 -15.63
C TRP A 223 11.44 -17.62 -17.06
N PRO A 224 10.43 -18.22 -17.72
CA PRO A 224 9.90 -17.71 -18.97
C PRO A 224 9.44 -16.25 -18.87
N ASP A 225 9.54 -15.50 -19.97
CA ASP A 225 9.27 -14.05 -20.00
C ASP A 225 7.88 -13.67 -19.47
N GLY A 226 6.86 -14.49 -19.72
CA GLY A 226 5.52 -14.26 -19.18
C GLY A 226 5.47 -14.33 -17.64
N ILE A 227 6.24 -15.23 -17.02
CA ILE A 227 6.33 -15.34 -15.57
C ILE A 227 7.16 -14.20 -15.00
N ALA A 228 8.28 -13.85 -15.65
CA ALA A 228 9.08 -12.69 -15.25
C ALA A 228 8.25 -11.39 -15.28
N TRP A 229 7.39 -11.22 -16.29
CA TRP A 229 6.43 -10.11 -16.33
C TRP A 229 5.46 -10.11 -15.15
N LEU A 230 4.88 -11.27 -14.80
CA LEU A 230 3.99 -11.38 -13.65
C LEU A 230 4.70 -11.07 -12.32
N LEU A 231 5.99 -11.43 -12.20
CA LEU A 231 6.81 -11.10 -11.04
C LEU A 231 7.06 -9.58 -10.92
N GLY A 232 7.28 -8.88 -12.03
CA GLY A 232 7.37 -7.42 -12.04
C GLY A 232 6.01 -6.74 -11.79
N LEU A 233 4.92 -7.26 -12.37
CA LEU A 233 3.56 -6.80 -12.10
C LEU A 233 3.19 -6.92 -10.61
N LEU A 234 3.61 -7.99 -9.95
CA LEU A 234 3.43 -8.19 -8.51
C LEU A 234 4.05 -7.06 -7.68
N GLN A 235 5.20 -6.52 -8.10
CA GLN A 235 5.83 -5.38 -7.41
C GLN A 235 5.03 -4.07 -7.62
N GLY A 236 4.45 -3.89 -8.81
CA GLY A 236 3.53 -2.79 -9.10
C GLY A 236 2.27 -2.86 -8.24
N ALA A 237 1.68 -4.04 -8.11
CA ALA A 237 0.52 -4.29 -7.26
C ALA A 237 0.84 -4.07 -5.77
N LEU A 238 2.03 -4.47 -5.31
CA LEU A 238 2.47 -4.21 -3.93
C LEU A 238 2.51 -2.70 -3.62
N ALA A 239 2.91 -1.86 -4.59
CA ALA A 239 3.00 -0.41 -4.39
C ALA A 239 1.63 0.28 -4.23
N LEU A 240 0.56 -0.35 -4.70
CA LEU A 240 -0.79 0.20 -4.71
C LEU A 240 -1.77 -0.52 -3.76
N THR A 241 -1.31 -1.58 -3.11
CA THR A 241 -2.09 -2.35 -2.14
C THR A 241 -2.40 -1.54 -0.86
N ALA A 242 -3.29 -2.07 -0.02
CA ALA A 242 -3.73 -1.48 1.25
C ALA A 242 -4.62 -0.22 1.15
N PHE A 243 -5.25 0.04 0.00
CA PHE A 243 -6.25 1.11 -0.14
C PHE A 243 -7.51 0.86 0.71
N ASP A 244 -7.80 -0.40 1.06
CA ASP A 244 -8.86 -0.81 1.97
C ASP A 244 -8.63 -0.32 3.41
N ALA A 245 -7.37 -0.08 3.81
CA ALA A 245 -7.06 0.54 5.10
C ALA A 245 -7.66 1.94 5.23
N VAL A 246 -7.66 2.71 4.13
CA VAL A 246 -8.29 4.03 4.09
C VAL A 246 -9.79 3.91 4.29
N ALA A 247 -10.42 2.90 3.66
CA ALA A 247 -11.84 2.64 3.81
C ALA A 247 -12.25 2.30 5.25
N VAL A 248 -11.44 1.54 5.99
CA VAL A 248 -11.70 1.19 7.40
C VAL A 248 -11.36 2.35 8.35
N SER A 249 -10.39 3.19 7.98
CA SER A 249 -10.01 4.37 8.76
C SER A 249 -10.96 5.56 8.61
N GLN A 250 -11.86 5.50 7.62
CA GLN A 250 -12.98 6.44 7.55
C GLN A 250 -13.84 6.15 8.77
N PRO A 251 -14.08 7.14 9.64
CA PRO A 251 -15.03 6.95 10.72
C PRO A 251 -16.34 6.47 10.10
N ALA A 252 -16.90 5.38 10.64
CA ALA A 252 -18.23 4.92 10.25
C ALA A 252 -19.13 6.14 10.19
N SER A 253 -19.67 6.37 9.00
CA SER A 253 -20.25 7.64 8.60
C SER A 253 -21.42 8.05 9.46
#